data_AF-A0A7L1K330-F1
#
_entry.id   AF-A0A7L1K330-F1
#
_cell.length_a   1.000
_cell.length_b   1.000
_cell.length_c   1.000
_cell.angle_alpha   90.00
_cell.angle_beta   90.00
_cell.angle_gamma   90.00
#
_symmetry.space_group_name_H-M   'P 1'
#
loop_
_entity.id
_entity.type
_entity.pdbx_description
1 polymer ?
#
loop_
_entity_poly.entity_id
_entity_poly.type
_entity_poly.pdbx_seq_one_letter_code
_entity_poly.pdbx_strand_id
1 'polypeptide(L)'
;YTILSKVHSDRNVYPSAGVLFVHVLEREYFKGEFPPYPKPGEISNDPITFNTNLMGYPDRPGWLRYIQRTPYSDGVLYGSPTVENVGKPTIIEITAYNRRTFETARHNLIINIMSAEDFPLPYQAEFFIRNMNVEEMLASEVLGDFLGAVKNVWQPERLNAINITSALDRGGRVPLPINDMKEGVYVMVGADVPFSSCLREVENPQNQLRCSQEMEPVITCDKKFRAQFHIDWCKISLV
;
A
#
# COMPACT_ATOMS: atom_id res chain seq x y z
N TYR A 1 -23.06 -31.02 8.04
CA TYR A 1 -21.76 -30.41 7.74
C TYR A 1 -21.47 -29.39 8.82
N THR A 2 -20.54 -29.68 9.72
CA THR A 2 -20.14 -28.77 10.81
C THR A 2 -18.98 -27.95 10.31
N ILE A 3 -19.19 -26.65 10.07
CA ILE A 3 -18.10 -25.72 9.73
C ILE A 3 -17.36 -25.42 11.04
N LEU A 4 -16.08 -25.77 11.11
CA LEU A 4 -15.26 -25.55 12.29
C LEU A 4 -14.46 -24.25 12.11
N SER A 5 -14.88 -23.17 12.75
CA SER A 5 -14.13 -21.91 12.79
C SER A 5 -13.26 -21.84 14.04
N LYS A 6 -11.95 -21.71 13.89
CA LYS A 6 -11.02 -21.40 14.98
C LYS A 6 -10.91 -19.88 15.16
N VAL A 7 -11.03 -19.40 16.40
CA VAL A 7 -10.79 -18.00 16.80
C VAL A 7 -9.43 -17.98 17.51
N HIS A 8 -8.50 -17.18 17.02
CA HIS A 8 -7.13 -17.10 17.56
C HIS A 8 -6.87 -15.80 18.32
N SER A 9 -5.77 -15.74 19.07
CA SER A 9 -5.33 -14.57 19.85
C SER A 9 -5.19 -13.32 18.99
N ASP A 10 -5.64 -12.19 19.52
CA ASP A 10 -5.59 -10.90 18.85
C ASP A 10 -4.15 -10.46 18.55
N ARG A 11 -3.89 -10.01 17.32
CA ARG A 11 -2.60 -9.43 16.93
C ARG A 11 -2.66 -7.91 17.07
N ASN A 12 -1.75 -7.34 17.85
CA ASN A 12 -1.66 -5.89 18.05
C ASN A 12 -0.61 -5.28 17.11
N VAL A 13 -0.95 -4.15 16.49
CA VAL A 13 -0.03 -3.33 15.69
C VAL A 13 -0.16 -1.85 16.07
N TYR A 14 0.89 -1.07 15.85
CA TYR A 14 1.00 0.31 16.33
C TYR A 14 1.43 1.29 15.23
N PRO A 15 0.61 1.50 14.17
CA PRO A 15 0.94 2.48 13.14
C PRO A 15 0.85 3.92 13.67
N SER A 16 1.54 4.83 13.00
CA SER A 16 1.46 6.27 13.29
C SER A 16 0.45 6.95 12.36
N ALA A 17 -0.30 7.93 12.88
CA ALA A 17 -1.15 8.79 12.06
C ALA A 17 -0.32 9.52 10.99
N GLY A 18 -0.88 9.64 9.78
CA GLY A 18 -0.23 10.29 8.64
C GLY A 18 0.90 9.49 7.99
N VAL A 19 1.14 8.24 8.41
CA VAL A 19 2.12 7.35 7.79
C VAL A 19 1.40 6.15 7.17
N LEU A 20 1.87 5.70 6.01
CA LEU A 20 1.34 4.51 5.35
C LEU A 20 1.50 3.29 6.28
N PHE A 21 0.38 2.71 6.67
CA PHE A 21 0.28 1.41 7.29
C PHE A 21 0.23 0.33 6.21
N VAL A 22 1.00 -0.75 6.42
CA VAL A 22 0.99 -1.95 5.57
C VAL A 22 1.03 -3.18 6.48
N HIS A 23 0.12 -4.13 6.24
CA HIS A 23 0.04 -5.38 6.98
C HIS A 23 -0.27 -6.54 6.04
N VAL A 24 0.64 -7.51 6.00
CA VAL A 24 0.54 -8.69 5.12
C VAL A 24 -0.27 -9.79 5.81
N LEU A 25 -1.25 -10.32 5.08
CA LEU A 25 -2.00 -11.52 5.41
C LEU A 25 -1.32 -12.70 4.73
N GLU A 26 -0.33 -13.26 5.42
CA GLU A 26 0.50 -14.35 4.93
C GLU A 26 -0.34 -15.62 4.73
N ARG A 27 -0.49 -16.05 3.47
CA ARG A 27 -1.30 -17.22 3.14
C ARG A 27 -0.81 -18.48 3.84
N GLU A 28 0.50 -18.63 3.96
CA GLU A 28 1.11 -19.79 4.60
C GLU A 28 0.75 -19.88 6.09
N TYR A 29 0.66 -18.74 6.79
CA TYR A 29 0.18 -18.70 8.17
C TYR A 29 -1.26 -19.23 8.27
N PHE A 30 -2.18 -18.72 7.45
CA PHE A 30 -3.59 -19.12 7.50
C PHE A 30 -3.84 -20.55 7.03
N LYS A 31 -2.98 -21.14 6.18
CA LYS A 31 -3.05 -22.57 5.84
C LYS A 31 -2.99 -23.46 7.07
N GLY A 32 -2.16 -23.10 8.05
CA GLY A 32 -2.03 -23.83 9.32
C GLY A 32 -3.28 -23.75 10.21
N GLU A 33 -4.23 -22.87 9.89
CA GLU A 33 -5.39 -22.59 10.74
C GLU A 33 -6.69 -23.27 10.24
N PHE A 34 -6.70 -23.89 9.06
CA PHE A 34 -7.86 -24.62 8.55
C PHE A 34 -7.90 -26.08 9.06
N PRO A 35 -9.07 -26.59 9.46
CA PRO A 35 -9.25 -28.02 9.73
C PRO A 35 -9.43 -28.84 8.43
N PRO A 36 -9.08 -30.14 8.40
CA PRO A 36 -8.19 -30.80 9.35
C PRO A 36 -6.80 -30.16 9.28
N TYR A 37 -6.21 -29.85 10.43
CA TYR A 37 -4.93 -29.14 10.48
C TYR A 37 -3.87 -29.93 9.69
N PRO A 38 -3.14 -29.26 8.78
CA PRO A 38 -2.20 -29.94 7.88
C PRO A 38 -1.16 -30.72 8.69
N LYS A 39 -0.86 -31.94 8.25
CA LYS A 39 0.19 -32.74 8.88
C LYS A 39 1.57 -32.11 8.57
N PRO A 40 2.57 -32.25 9.46
CA PRO A 40 3.92 -31.79 9.16
C PRO A 40 4.41 -32.35 7.82
N GLY A 41 4.75 -31.48 6.87
CA GLY A 41 5.18 -31.85 5.51
C GLY A 41 4.08 -31.96 4.45
N GLU A 42 2.81 -31.68 4.79
CA GLU A 42 1.72 -31.61 3.82
C GLU A 42 1.77 -30.29 3.03
N ILE A 43 2.28 -30.35 1.80
CA ILE A 43 2.43 -29.18 0.93
C ILE A 43 1.18 -29.10 0.04
N SER A 44 0.13 -28.42 0.53
CA SER A 44 -1.02 -28.07 -0.30
C SER A 44 -0.95 -26.60 -0.73
N ASN A 45 -1.02 -26.35 -2.03
CA ASN A 45 -1.06 -24.98 -2.57
C ASN A 45 -2.50 -24.48 -2.69
N ASP A 46 -3.24 -24.51 -1.59
CA ASP A 46 -4.68 -24.23 -1.63
C ASP A 46 -4.99 -22.76 -1.96
N PRO A 47 -6.00 -22.50 -2.80
CA PRO A 47 -6.47 -21.14 -3.05
C PRO A 47 -7.17 -20.60 -1.80
N ILE A 48 -6.67 -19.50 -1.24
CA ILE A 48 -7.19 -18.84 -0.04
C ILE A 48 -7.53 -17.39 -0.37
N THR A 49 -8.72 -16.96 0.04
CA THR A 49 -9.14 -15.56 -0.05
C THR A 49 -9.43 -15.00 1.32
N PHE A 50 -9.30 -13.69 1.48
CA PHE A 50 -9.56 -13.02 2.77
C PHE A 50 -10.75 -12.08 2.66
N ASN A 51 -11.58 -12.07 3.71
CA ASN A 51 -12.49 -10.98 3.98
C ASN A 51 -11.96 -10.19 5.19
N THR A 52 -12.00 -8.87 5.12
CA THR A 52 -11.43 -7.99 6.15
C THR A 52 -12.42 -6.86 6.43
N ASN A 53 -12.98 -6.83 7.63
CA ASN A 53 -14.05 -5.89 7.99
C ASN A 53 -13.78 -5.26 9.35
N LEU A 54 -14.27 -4.04 9.55
CA LEU A 54 -14.31 -3.45 10.88
C LEU A 54 -15.21 -4.30 11.78
N MET A 55 -14.77 -4.61 13.00
CA MET A 55 -15.52 -5.46 13.92
C MET A 55 -16.94 -4.91 14.14
N GLY A 56 -17.95 -5.73 13.84
CA GLY A 56 -19.38 -5.36 13.95
C GLY A 56 -19.96 -4.65 12.72
N TYR A 57 -19.18 -4.44 11.66
CA TYR A 57 -19.61 -3.75 10.44
C TYR A 57 -19.27 -4.57 9.19
N PRO A 58 -20.01 -4.42 8.09
CA PRO A 58 -19.72 -5.11 6.83
C PRO A 58 -18.55 -4.49 6.06
N ASP A 59 -18.16 -3.24 6.38
CA ASP A 59 -17.16 -2.47 5.67
C ASP A 59 -15.87 -2.31 6.48
N ARG A 60 -14.78 -1.93 5.80
CA ARG A 60 -13.52 -1.46 6.43
C ARG A 60 -13.67 0.00 6.86
N PRO A 61 -12.86 0.49 7.81
CA PRO A 61 -12.78 1.93 8.05
C PRO A 61 -12.26 2.62 6.78
N GLY A 62 -12.74 3.84 6.50
CA GLY A 62 -12.51 4.52 5.21
C GLY A 62 -11.04 4.77 4.85
N TRP A 63 -10.14 4.74 5.84
CA TRP A 63 -8.70 4.90 5.63
C TRP A 63 -7.99 3.60 5.22
N LEU A 64 -8.61 2.43 5.42
CA LEU A 64 -7.99 1.11 5.25
C LEU A 64 -8.53 0.39 4.00
N ARG A 65 -7.60 -0.03 3.15
CA ARG A 65 -7.85 -0.78 1.91
C ARG A 65 -7.32 -2.20 2.02
N TYR A 66 -7.83 -3.07 1.17
CA TYR A 66 -7.41 -4.46 1.05
C TYR A 66 -7.15 -4.77 -0.42
N ILE A 67 -6.06 -5.47 -0.69
CA ILE A 67 -5.74 -5.99 -2.03
C ILE A 67 -5.24 -7.43 -1.92
N GLN A 68 -5.66 -8.27 -2.87
CA GLN A 68 -5.11 -9.59 -3.11
C GLN A 68 -5.25 -9.88 -4.60
N ARG A 69 -4.13 -10.11 -5.29
CA ARG A 69 -4.14 -10.29 -6.74
C ARG A 69 -4.74 -11.62 -7.16
N THR A 70 -4.41 -12.69 -6.45
CA THR A 70 -4.95 -14.03 -6.73
C THR A 70 -5.21 -14.76 -5.42
N PRO A 71 -6.06 -15.80 -5.41
CA PRO A 71 -6.19 -16.69 -4.26
C PRO A 71 -4.89 -17.42 -3.85
N TYR A 72 -3.83 -17.34 -4.66
CA TYR A 72 -2.53 -17.95 -4.39
C TYR A 72 -1.50 -16.94 -3.89
N SER A 73 -1.80 -15.64 -3.91
CA SER A 73 -0.97 -14.59 -3.36
C SER A 73 -1.41 -14.26 -1.93
N ASP A 74 -0.50 -13.65 -1.17
CA ASP A 74 -0.85 -13.04 0.10
C ASP A 74 -1.85 -11.90 -0.09
N GLY A 75 -2.60 -11.61 0.98
CA GLY A 75 -3.42 -10.41 1.06
C GLY A 75 -2.63 -9.27 1.69
N VAL A 76 -2.97 -8.03 1.38
CA VAL A 76 -2.34 -6.86 2.01
C VAL A 76 -3.42 -5.88 2.46
N LEU A 77 -3.41 -5.55 3.75
CA LEU A 77 -4.13 -4.43 4.33
C LEU A 77 -3.22 -3.21 4.32
N TYR A 78 -3.66 -2.10 3.75
CA TYR A 78 -2.85 -0.89 3.67
C TYR A 78 -3.69 0.38 3.70
N GLY A 79 -3.10 1.49 4.12
CA GLY A 79 -3.81 2.75 4.21
C GLY A 79 -3.17 3.74 5.16
N SER A 80 -3.80 4.88 5.34
CA SER A 80 -3.19 6.01 6.05
C SER A 80 -4.14 6.51 7.13
N PRO A 81 -3.97 6.08 8.39
CA PRO A 81 -4.80 6.58 9.47
C PRO A 81 -4.56 8.08 9.67
N THR A 82 -5.59 8.81 10.07
CA THR A 82 -5.52 10.25 10.36
C THR A 82 -5.42 10.53 11.86
N VAL A 83 -5.18 11.78 12.23
CA VAL A 83 -5.17 12.23 13.64
C VAL A 83 -6.49 11.94 14.36
N GLU A 84 -7.61 11.92 13.65
CA GLU A 84 -8.94 11.60 14.22
C GLU A 84 -9.05 10.13 14.68
N ASN A 85 -8.14 9.27 14.19
CA ASN A 85 -8.13 7.86 14.51
C ASN A 85 -7.20 7.53 15.71
N VAL A 86 -6.44 8.51 16.22
CA VAL A 86 -5.50 8.34 17.35
C VAL A 86 -6.27 8.00 18.63
N GLY A 87 -5.70 7.10 19.45
CA GLY A 87 -6.22 6.75 20.77
C GLY A 87 -7.48 5.87 20.76
N LYS A 88 -8.00 5.49 19.58
CA LYS A 88 -9.12 4.56 19.42
C LYS A 88 -8.64 3.30 18.70
N PRO A 89 -8.58 2.15 19.39
CA PRO A 89 -8.24 0.88 18.75
C PRO A 89 -9.23 0.56 17.64
N THR A 90 -8.72 0.30 16.44
CA THR A 90 -9.50 -0.18 15.30
C THR A 90 -9.33 -1.69 15.21
N ILE A 91 -10.41 -2.45 15.40
CA ILE A 91 -10.37 -3.91 15.37
C ILE A 91 -10.86 -4.38 13.99
N ILE A 92 -9.99 -5.04 13.23
CA ILE A 92 -10.32 -5.63 11.93
C ILE A 92 -10.49 -7.14 12.11
N GLU A 93 -11.69 -7.65 11.81
CA GLU A 93 -11.96 -9.07 11.71
C GLU A 93 -11.49 -9.57 10.35
N ILE A 94 -10.53 -10.50 10.37
CA ILE A 94 -9.96 -11.15 9.19
C ILE A 94 -10.53 -12.56 9.13
N THR A 95 -11.30 -12.85 8.09
CA THR A 95 -11.78 -14.20 7.79
C THR A 95 -11.03 -14.73 6.57
N ALA A 96 -10.16 -15.71 6.78
CA ALA A 96 -9.56 -16.46 5.68
C ALA A 96 -10.49 -17.61 5.26
N TYR A 97 -10.60 -17.83 3.95
CA TYR A 97 -11.47 -18.83 3.36
C TYR A 97 -10.69 -19.70 2.38
N ASN A 98 -10.61 -20.99 2.65
CA ASN A 98 -10.04 -21.97 1.75
C ASN A 98 -11.06 -22.30 0.66
N ARG A 99 -10.79 -21.88 -0.58
CA ARG A 99 -11.72 -22.06 -1.71
C ARG A 99 -11.84 -23.51 -2.19
N ARG A 100 -10.93 -24.39 -1.76
CA ARG A 100 -10.97 -25.84 -2.07
C ARG A 100 -11.79 -26.60 -1.04
N THR A 101 -11.55 -26.36 0.25
CA THR A 101 -12.17 -27.14 1.34
C THR A 101 -13.40 -26.48 1.95
N PHE A 102 -13.68 -25.21 1.62
CA PHE A 102 -14.74 -24.38 2.20
C PHE A 102 -14.54 -24.01 3.67
N GLU A 103 -13.39 -24.35 4.24
CA GLU A 103 -13.07 -24.08 5.63
C GLU A 103 -12.69 -22.62 5.86
N THR A 104 -12.95 -22.13 7.08
CA THR A 104 -12.71 -20.74 7.47
C THR A 104 -11.87 -20.63 8.73
N ALA A 105 -10.94 -19.68 8.75
CA ALA A 105 -10.19 -19.29 9.94
C ALA A 105 -10.42 -17.80 10.22
N ARG A 106 -10.58 -17.43 11.50
CA ARG A 106 -10.86 -16.04 11.92
C ARG A 106 -9.79 -15.51 12.86
N HIS A 107 -9.32 -14.30 12.58
CA HIS A 107 -8.31 -13.59 13.37
C HIS A 107 -8.71 -12.13 13.54
N ASN A 108 -8.47 -11.58 14.72
CA ASN A 108 -8.62 -10.14 14.95
C ASN A 108 -7.27 -9.46 14.86
N LEU A 109 -7.22 -8.36 14.11
CA LEU A 109 -6.11 -7.42 14.08
C LEU A 109 -6.53 -6.16 14.83
N ILE A 110 -5.86 -5.88 15.95
CA ILE A 110 -6.07 -4.67 16.75
C ILE A 110 -5.04 -3.63 16.31
N ILE A 111 -5.51 -2.54 15.70
CA ILE A 111 -4.70 -1.44 15.21
C ILE A 111 -4.78 -0.28 16.20
N ASN A 112 -3.67 -0.03 16.89
CA ASN A 112 -3.53 1.02 17.90
C ASN A 112 -2.78 2.22 17.30
N ILE A 113 -3.52 3.23 16.83
CA ILE A 113 -2.94 4.34 16.08
C ILE A 113 -2.26 5.33 17.04
N MET A 114 -0.97 5.55 16.82
CA MET A 114 -0.11 6.47 17.56
C MET A 114 -0.15 7.88 16.98
N SER A 115 0.00 8.89 17.83
CA SER A 115 0.22 10.26 17.37
C SER A 115 1.58 10.40 16.68
N ALA A 116 1.63 11.23 15.64
CA ALA A 116 2.86 11.62 14.94
C ALA A 116 3.16 13.12 15.07
N GLU A 117 2.50 13.82 16.00
CA GLU A 117 2.62 15.28 16.18
C GLU A 117 4.06 15.76 16.43
N ASP A 118 4.88 14.93 17.08
CA ASP A 118 6.30 15.24 17.34
C ASP A 118 7.20 15.14 16.09
N PHE A 119 6.68 14.58 15.00
CA PHE A 119 7.42 14.27 13.77
C PHE A 119 6.64 14.71 12.51
N PRO A 120 6.30 16.00 12.37
CA PRO A 120 5.50 16.46 11.25
C PRO A 120 6.26 16.32 9.92
N LEU A 121 5.54 15.93 8.87
CA LEU A 121 6.02 15.87 7.50
C LEU A 121 5.21 16.86 6.64
N PRO A 122 5.45 18.17 6.80
CA PRO A 122 4.59 19.22 6.23
C PRO A 122 4.70 19.34 4.72
N TYR A 123 5.79 18.88 4.11
CA TYR A 123 5.99 18.91 2.66
C TYR A 123 5.68 17.54 2.08
N GLN A 124 4.76 17.47 1.12
CA GLN A 124 4.33 16.21 0.52
C GLN A 124 4.48 16.25 -1.00
N ALA A 125 5.14 15.24 -1.56
CA ALA A 125 5.22 15.03 -2.99
C ALA A 125 4.46 13.76 -3.35
N GLU A 126 3.55 13.85 -4.31
CA GLU A 126 2.86 12.69 -4.87
C GLU A 126 3.47 12.32 -6.22
N PHE A 127 3.94 11.09 -6.33
CA PHE A 127 4.58 10.54 -7.51
C PHE A 127 3.64 9.57 -8.21
N PHE A 128 3.43 9.75 -9.53
CA PHE A 128 2.78 8.74 -10.35
C PHE A 128 3.82 7.82 -11.00
N ILE A 129 3.77 6.53 -10.68
CA ILE A 129 4.69 5.51 -11.18
C ILE A 129 3.93 4.62 -12.17
N ARG A 130 4.32 4.65 -13.44
CA ARG A 130 3.58 3.99 -14.54
C ARG A 130 3.77 2.48 -14.59
N ASN A 131 4.92 1.98 -14.16
CA ASN A 131 5.33 0.58 -14.33
C ASN A 131 5.14 -0.28 -13.07
N MET A 132 4.26 0.12 -12.16
CA MET A 132 4.00 -0.59 -10.91
C MET A 132 2.50 -0.72 -10.64
N ASN A 133 2.10 -1.84 -10.06
CA ASN A 133 0.80 -1.98 -9.41
C ASN A 133 0.93 -1.75 -7.90
N VAL A 134 -0.21 -1.59 -7.21
CA VAL A 134 -0.25 -1.34 -5.77
C VAL A 134 0.40 -2.48 -4.98
N GLU A 135 0.07 -3.73 -5.27
CA GLU A 135 0.61 -4.90 -4.57
C GLU A 135 2.12 -5.07 -4.76
N GLU A 136 2.66 -4.64 -5.91
CA GLU A 136 4.09 -4.68 -6.20
C GLU A 136 4.81 -3.55 -5.44
N MET A 137 4.22 -2.36 -5.42
CA MET A 137 4.75 -1.20 -4.70
C MET A 137 4.70 -1.37 -3.18
N LEU A 138 3.71 -2.11 -2.64
CA LEU A 138 3.58 -2.39 -1.21
C LEU A 138 4.59 -3.42 -0.68
N ALA A 139 5.32 -4.11 -1.55
CA ALA A 139 6.39 -5.01 -1.13
C ALA A 139 7.48 -4.20 -0.42
N SER A 140 7.91 -4.66 0.77
CA SER A 140 8.81 -3.89 1.64
C SER A 140 10.12 -3.50 0.95
N GLU A 141 10.68 -4.38 0.12
CA GLU A 141 11.91 -4.11 -0.64
C GLU A 141 11.68 -3.01 -1.68
N VAL A 142 10.61 -3.12 -2.47
CA VAL A 142 10.27 -2.17 -3.54
C VAL A 142 9.93 -0.78 -2.97
N LEU A 143 9.12 -0.73 -1.90
CA LEU A 143 8.81 0.53 -1.22
C LEU A 143 10.07 1.16 -0.63
N GLY A 144 10.95 0.35 -0.03
CA GLY A 144 12.23 0.79 0.52
C GLY A 144 13.14 1.39 -0.54
N ASP A 145 13.29 0.71 -1.67
CA ASP A 145 14.08 1.19 -2.82
C ASP A 145 13.54 2.52 -3.35
N PHE A 146 12.22 2.64 -3.47
CA PHE A 146 11.58 3.88 -3.92
C PHE A 146 11.83 5.03 -2.94
N LEU A 147 11.58 4.82 -1.64
CA LEU A 147 11.84 5.84 -0.62
C LEU A 147 13.33 6.20 -0.55
N GLY A 148 14.23 5.25 -0.80
CA GLY A 148 15.66 5.50 -0.96
C GLY A 148 15.97 6.42 -2.14
N ALA A 149 15.37 6.18 -3.31
CA ALA A 149 15.51 7.04 -4.48
C ALA A 149 14.97 8.46 -4.22
N VAL A 150 13.79 8.58 -3.58
CA VAL A 150 13.23 9.88 -3.20
C VAL A 150 14.14 10.59 -2.19
N LYS A 151 14.62 9.90 -1.16
CA LYS A 151 15.53 10.45 -0.15
C LYS A 151 16.84 10.96 -0.78
N ASN A 152 17.38 10.25 -1.77
CA ASN A 152 18.59 10.67 -2.48
C ASN A 152 18.40 11.97 -3.29
N VAL A 153 17.18 12.25 -3.75
CA VAL A 153 16.83 13.43 -4.56
C VAL A 153 16.36 14.60 -3.69
N TRP A 154 15.57 14.33 -2.67
CA TRP A 154 14.97 15.34 -1.80
C TRP A 154 15.93 15.73 -0.65
N GLN A 155 16.74 14.80 -0.16
CA GLN A 155 17.69 14.98 0.97
C GLN A 155 17.08 15.44 2.32
N PRO A 156 15.95 14.88 2.78
CA PRO A 156 15.40 15.16 4.09
C PRO A 156 16.14 14.43 5.22
N GLU A 157 15.97 14.92 6.44
CA GLU A 157 16.35 14.16 7.64
C GLU A 157 15.33 13.03 7.86
N ARG A 158 14.03 13.34 7.73
CA ARG A 158 12.92 12.39 7.90
C ARG A 158 12.02 12.33 6.67
N LEU A 159 11.68 11.12 6.25
CA LEU A 159 10.82 10.87 5.11
C LEU A 159 10.06 9.57 5.27
N ASN A 160 8.77 9.59 4.93
CA ASN A 160 7.92 8.40 4.95
C ASN A 160 6.92 8.41 3.79
N ALA A 161 6.51 7.23 3.36
CA ALA A 161 5.30 7.09 2.54
C ALA A 161 4.09 7.50 3.39
N ILE A 162 3.27 8.40 2.85
CA ILE A 162 2.05 8.90 3.47
C ILE A 162 0.88 8.06 2.99
N ASN A 163 0.74 7.85 1.68
CA ASN A 163 -0.38 7.14 1.09
C ASN A 163 0.01 6.46 -0.24
N ILE A 164 -0.68 5.38 -0.59
CA ILE A 164 -0.56 4.69 -1.87
C ILE A 164 -1.96 4.47 -2.45
N THR A 165 -2.17 4.84 -3.71
CA THR A 165 -3.48 4.73 -4.37
C THR A 165 -3.31 4.15 -5.78
N SER A 166 -4.22 3.26 -6.21
CA SER A 166 -4.21 2.76 -7.59
C SER A 166 -4.58 3.87 -8.56
N ALA A 167 -4.01 3.86 -9.77
CA ALA A 167 -4.48 4.73 -10.84
C ALA A 167 -5.97 4.50 -11.18
N LEU A 168 -6.47 3.27 -10.99
CA LEU A 168 -7.85 2.91 -11.26
C LEU A 168 -8.83 3.63 -10.32
N ASP A 169 -8.45 3.82 -9.05
CA ASP A 169 -9.26 4.53 -8.06
C ASP A 169 -9.45 6.02 -8.41
N ARG A 170 -8.64 6.56 -9.33
CA ARG A 170 -8.68 7.97 -9.78
C ARG A 170 -9.28 8.14 -11.17
N GLY A 171 -10.15 7.23 -11.58
CA GLY A 171 -10.80 7.28 -12.89
C GLY A 171 -9.97 6.66 -14.02
N GLY A 172 -8.92 5.90 -13.68
CA GLY A 172 -8.32 4.96 -14.61
C GLY A 172 -9.36 3.92 -15.01
N ARG A 173 -9.65 3.80 -16.31
CA ARG A 173 -10.51 2.72 -16.80
C ARG A 173 -9.81 1.40 -16.54
N VAL A 174 -10.53 0.41 -16.03
CA VAL A 174 -10.06 -0.97 -15.87
C VAL A 174 -9.69 -1.51 -17.24
N PRO A 175 -8.40 -1.56 -17.63
CA PRO A 175 -8.04 -2.26 -18.85
C PRO A 175 -8.35 -3.74 -18.61
N LEU A 176 -8.68 -4.50 -19.65
CA LEU A 176 -8.54 -5.95 -19.54
C LEU A 176 -7.13 -6.24 -19.01
N PRO A 177 -6.94 -7.19 -18.08
CA PRO A 177 -5.60 -7.58 -17.66
C PRO A 177 -4.81 -8.02 -18.89
N ILE A 178 -3.98 -7.13 -19.41
CA ILE A 178 -3.11 -7.38 -20.56
C ILE A 178 -1.74 -7.61 -19.96
N ASN A 179 -1.13 -8.73 -20.31
CA ASN A 179 0.21 -9.07 -19.84
C ASN A 179 1.16 -7.91 -20.13
N ASP A 180 2.03 -7.61 -19.16
CA ASP A 180 3.04 -6.57 -19.20
C ASP A 180 2.55 -5.11 -19.15
N MET A 181 1.23 -4.87 -19.05
CA MET A 181 0.70 -3.54 -18.72
C MET A 181 0.36 -3.42 -17.24
N LYS A 182 0.87 -2.37 -16.61
CA LYS A 182 0.60 -2.02 -15.21
C LYS A 182 -0.43 -0.90 -15.16
N GLU A 183 -1.23 -0.89 -14.11
CA GLU A 183 -2.25 0.13 -13.89
C GLU A 183 -1.61 1.49 -13.56
N GLY A 184 -0.46 1.43 -12.90
CA GLY A 184 0.20 2.59 -12.33
C GLY A 184 -0.27 2.87 -10.90
N VAL A 185 0.58 3.52 -10.13
CA VAL A 185 0.36 3.78 -8.71
C VAL A 185 0.74 5.21 -8.37
N TYR A 186 -0.08 5.86 -7.56
CA TYR A 186 0.27 7.13 -6.92
C TYR A 186 0.86 6.84 -5.55
N VAL A 187 2.05 7.36 -5.28
CA VAL A 187 2.74 7.24 -4.00
C VAL A 187 2.98 8.65 -3.46
N MET A 188 2.30 8.96 -2.37
CA MET A 188 2.49 10.22 -1.65
C MET A 188 3.58 10.03 -0.60
N VAL A 189 4.58 10.90 -0.61
CA VAL A 189 5.73 10.86 0.27
C VAL A 189 5.84 12.19 0.99
N GLY A 190 5.96 12.15 2.32
CA GLY A 190 6.10 13.32 3.17
C GLY A 190 7.51 13.46 3.68
N ALA A 191 7.97 14.69 3.81
CA ALA A 191 9.29 15.06 4.29
C ALA A 191 9.23 16.24 5.27
N ASP A 192 10.28 16.37 6.08
CA ASP A 192 10.45 17.45 7.06
C ASP A 192 11.13 18.71 6.49
N VAL A 193 11.63 18.66 5.25
CA VAL A 193 12.30 19.78 4.57
C VAL A 193 11.60 20.16 3.26
N PRO A 194 11.70 21.44 2.83
CA PRO A 194 11.19 21.88 1.54
C PRO A 194 11.71 21.06 0.36
N PHE A 195 10.98 21.09 -0.76
CA PHE A 195 11.36 20.39 -1.98
C PHE A 195 12.73 20.81 -2.51
N SER A 196 13.53 19.83 -2.94
CA SER A 196 14.82 20.09 -3.58
C SER A 196 14.65 20.83 -4.91
N SER A 197 15.72 21.48 -5.37
CA SER A 197 15.71 22.21 -6.65
C SER A 197 15.25 21.34 -7.81
N CYS A 198 15.62 20.06 -7.83
CA CYS A 198 15.16 19.15 -8.87
C CYS A 198 13.66 18.88 -8.80
N LEU A 199 13.10 18.58 -7.62
CA LEU A 199 11.66 18.31 -7.50
C LEU A 199 10.84 19.52 -7.98
N ARG A 200 11.32 20.74 -7.71
CA ARG A 200 10.69 21.98 -8.18
C ARG A 200 10.81 22.23 -9.68
N GLU A 201 11.61 21.46 -10.42
CA GLU A 201 11.66 21.57 -11.89
C GLU A 201 10.31 21.23 -12.54
N VAL A 202 9.44 20.47 -11.87
CA VAL A 202 8.06 20.22 -12.35
C VAL A 202 7.20 21.49 -12.38
N GLU A 203 7.52 22.48 -11.55
CA GLU A 203 6.84 23.78 -11.50
C GLU A 203 7.37 24.76 -12.55
N ASN A 204 8.44 24.41 -13.27
CA ASN A 204 9.02 25.27 -14.29
C ASN A 204 8.03 25.48 -15.46
N PRO A 205 7.74 26.74 -15.88
CA PRO A 205 6.81 27.02 -16.98
C PRO A 205 7.13 26.28 -18.29
N GLN A 206 8.42 26.05 -18.59
CA GLN A 206 8.82 25.29 -19.77
C GLN A 206 8.41 23.81 -19.65
N ASN A 207 8.61 23.20 -18.47
CA ASN A 207 8.21 21.82 -18.22
C ASN A 207 6.69 21.67 -18.19
N GLN A 208 5.97 22.63 -17.60
CA GLN A 208 4.50 22.68 -17.63
C GLN A 208 3.97 22.79 -19.06
N LEU A 209 4.59 23.62 -19.91
CA LEU A 209 4.24 23.73 -21.32
C LEU A 209 4.47 22.39 -22.05
N ARG A 210 5.62 21.74 -21.83
CA ARG A 210 5.90 20.43 -22.43
C ARG A 210 4.85 19.40 -22.02
N CYS A 211 4.47 19.36 -20.74
CA CYS A 211 3.41 18.49 -20.25
C CYS A 211 2.05 18.78 -20.92
N SER A 212 1.69 20.06 -21.10
CA SER A 212 0.45 20.44 -21.81
C SER A 212 0.43 20.06 -23.29
N GLN A 213 1.62 19.84 -23.88
CA GLN A 213 1.83 19.41 -25.27
C GLN A 213 2.07 17.89 -25.37
N GLU A 214 1.81 17.13 -24.31
CA GLU A 214 2.07 15.68 -24.23
C GLU A 214 3.56 15.30 -24.51
N MET A 215 4.47 16.23 -24.23
CA MET A 215 5.91 16.02 -24.34
C MET A 215 6.53 15.74 -22.98
N GLU A 216 7.51 14.83 -22.92
CA GLU A 216 8.25 14.56 -21.67
C GLU A 216 8.98 15.83 -21.18
N PRO A 217 8.86 16.22 -19.90
CA PRO A 217 9.56 17.37 -19.34
C PRO A 217 11.08 17.09 -19.19
N VAL A 218 11.90 18.14 -19.07
CA VAL A 218 13.33 17.98 -18.71
C VAL A 218 13.44 18.01 -17.19
N ILE A 219 13.67 16.84 -16.58
CA ILE A 219 13.90 16.71 -15.14
C ILE A 219 15.29 16.12 -14.87
N THR A 220 16.13 16.84 -14.14
CA THR A 220 17.56 16.52 -13.97
C THR A 220 17.80 15.29 -13.09
N CYS A 221 16.91 15.01 -12.15
CA CYS A 221 16.98 13.88 -11.23
C CYS A 221 16.19 12.65 -11.69
N ASP A 222 15.49 12.68 -12.83
CA ASP A 222 14.71 11.53 -13.32
C ASP A 222 15.56 10.25 -13.46
N LYS A 223 16.82 10.41 -13.89
CA LYS A 223 17.80 9.32 -13.96
C LYS A 223 18.02 8.55 -12.64
N LYS A 224 17.67 9.13 -11.49
CA LYS A 224 17.75 8.48 -10.17
C LYS A 224 16.63 7.47 -9.95
N PHE A 225 15.53 7.58 -10.70
CA PHE A 225 14.36 6.70 -10.61
C PHE A 225 14.30 5.68 -11.74
N ARG A 226 14.64 6.11 -12.97
CA ARG A 226 14.43 5.35 -14.22
C ARG A 226 14.94 3.92 -14.26
N ALA A 227 15.89 3.54 -13.41
CA ALA A 227 16.38 2.17 -13.34
C ALA A 227 15.28 1.17 -12.92
N GLN A 228 14.32 1.60 -12.10
CA GLN A 228 13.27 0.73 -11.54
C GLN A 228 11.88 1.39 -11.56
N PHE A 229 11.79 2.72 -11.48
CA PHE A 229 10.54 3.46 -11.36
C PHE A 229 10.36 4.43 -12.54
N HIS A 230 9.34 4.19 -13.35
CA HIS A 230 8.97 5.04 -14.48
C HIS A 230 8.02 6.14 -14.02
N ILE A 231 8.60 7.22 -13.49
CA ILE A 231 7.84 8.37 -12.99
C ILE A 231 7.22 9.14 -14.17
N ASP A 232 5.95 9.51 -14.02
CA ASP A 232 5.29 10.49 -14.88
C ASP A 232 5.40 11.86 -14.22
N TRP A 233 6.42 12.61 -14.61
CA TRP A 233 6.72 13.92 -14.04
C TRP A 233 5.65 14.97 -14.36
N CYS A 234 4.80 14.74 -15.35
CA CYS A 234 3.65 15.61 -15.64
C CYS A 234 2.48 15.41 -14.68
N LYS A 235 2.51 14.35 -13.85
CA LYS A 235 1.49 14.04 -12.84
C LYS A 235 2.04 14.10 -11.41
N ILE A 236 3.19 14.73 -11.21
CA ILE A 236 3.67 15.03 -9.87
C ILE A 236 2.89 16.20 -9.28
N SER A 237 2.55 16.09 -8.00
CA SER A 237 1.99 17.17 -7.19
C SER A 237 2.89 17.43 -5.99
N LEU A 238 3.17 18.71 -5.73
CA LEU A 238 3.91 19.19 -4.56
C LEU A 238 2.92 19.98 -3.68
N VAL A 239 2.78 19.57 -2.42
CA VAL A 239 1.84 20.12 -1.42
C VAL A 239 2.58 20.58 -0.19
#